data_AF-A0A0E9ZGH5-F1
#
_entry.id   AF-A0A0E9ZGH5-F1
#
_cell.length_a   1.000
_cell.length_b   1.000
_cell.length_c   1.000
_cell.angle_alpha   90.00
_cell.angle_beta   90.00
_cell.angle_gamma   90.00
#
_symmetry.space_group_name_H-M   'P 1'
#
loop_
_entity.id
_entity.type
_entity.pdbx_description
1 polymer ?
#
loop_
_entity_poly.entity_id
_entity_poly.type
_entity_poly.pdbx_seq_one_letter_code
_entity_poly.pdbx_strand_id
1 'polypeptide(L)'
;MSIPDHILETIQTTPEQAALSACEYALEAVEQSPGWGKGEHEQLLEAYALISAMEDANLIRVYASVGNIDGDRPSACVALSEYLNSICAEMEQELANNRLQAMKSKFANIVSNGFSYEFTEGDVNRIQVLINELRTLISDNTELEDQHKRRLLKRLEKLQSEMHKKMSDLDHFYGLTVEGSVMLKKVGGNLKPIVDRISEITKITWATQSRAEDLPSGSEPPLLGHDGDSHSIE
;
A
#
# COMPACT_ATOMS: atom_id res chain seq x y z
N MET A 1 -28.90 28.33 12.44
CA MET A 1 -28.09 27.33 11.74
C MET A 1 -29.00 26.73 10.70
N SER A 2 -28.73 27.05 9.45
CA SER A 2 -29.47 26.69 8.25
C SER A 2 -28.79 25.55 7.51
N ILE A 3 -27.48 25.37 7.71
CA ILE A 3 -26.72 24.25 7.13
C ILE A 3 -27.25 22.93 7.74
N PRO A 4 -27.65 21.96 6.91
CA PRO A 4 -28.17 20.67 7.39
C PRO A 4 -27.17 19.88 8.25
N ASP A 5 -27.68 19.22 9.30
CA ASP A 5 -26.86 18.44 10.24
C ASP A 5 -26.04 17.33 9.56
N HIS A 6 -26.56 16.71 8.49
CA HIS A 6 -25.84 15.66 7.76
C HIS A 6 -24.54 16.16 7.10
N ILE A 7 -24.46 17.45 6.75
CA ILE A 7 -23.21 18.06 6.25
C ILE A 7 -22.22 18.17 7.41
N LEU A 8 -22.69 18.63 8.58
CA LEU A 8 -21.88 18.79 9.78
C LEU A 8 -21.30 17.46 10.28
N GLU A 9 -22.06 16.38 10.20
CA GLU A 9 -21.62 15.03 10.59
C GLU A 9 -20.45 14.51 9.75
N THR A 10 -20.31 14.98 8.50
CA THR A 10 -19.26 14.52 7.57
C THR A 10 -17.96 15.31 7.66
N ILE A 11 -17.90 16.39 8.44
CA ILE A 11 -16.72 17.27 8.55
C ILE A 11 -15.48 16.49 9.02
N GLN A 12 -15.63 15.56 9.96
CA GLN A 12 -14.50 14.81 10.53
C GLN A 12 -14.04 13.66 9.63
N THR A 13 -14.92 13.14 8.76
CA THR A 13 -14.64 11.94 7.96
C THR A 13 -14.27 12.28 6.52
N THR A 14 -14.89 13.31 5.94
CA THR A 14 -14.68 13.78 4.57
C THR A 14 -14.80 15.30 4.51
N PRO A 15 -13.82 16.05 5.07
CA PRO A 15 -13.90 17.50 5.22
C PRO A 15 -14.05 18.24 3.88
N GLU A 16 -13.38 17.81 2.81
CA GLU A 16 -13.46 18.47 1.50
C GLU A 16 -14.85 18.30 0.87
N GLN A 17 -15.49 17.14 1.09
CA GLN A 17 -16.85 16.89 0.64
C GLN A 17 -17.87 17.69 1.47
N ALA A 18 -17.66 17.80 2.78
CA ALA A 18 -18.50 18.60 3.67
C ALA A 18 -18.44 20.10 3.32
N ALA A 19 -17.23 20.61 3.04
CA ALA A 19 -17.01 21.97 2.57
C ALA A 19 -17.73 22.25 1.25
N LEU A 20 -17.56 21.36 0.25
CA LEU A 20 -18.23 21.48 -1.05
C LEU A 20 -19.76 21.52 -0.87
N SER A 21 -20.33 20.57 -0.11
CA SER A 21 -21.77 20.51 0.10
C SER A 21 -22.32 21.71 0.89
N ALA A 22 -21.55 22.29 1.82
CA ALA A 22 -21.94 23.51 2.52
C ALA A 22 -21.98 24.72 1.57
N CYS A 23 -20.99 24.85 0.69
CA CYS A 23 -20.95 25.91 -0.32
C CYS A 23 -22.10 25.78 -1.33
N GLU A 24 -22.32 24.57 -1.88
CA GLU A 24 -23.44 24.29 -2.79
C GLU A 24 -24.79 24.63 -2.17
N TYR A 25 -25.02 24.21 -0.91
CA TYR A 25 -26.26 24.50 -0.19
C TYR A 25 -26.53 26.01 -0.06
N ALA A 26 -25.50 26.80 0.29
CA ALA A 26 -25.66 28.24 0.44
C ALA A 26 -25.82 28.96 -0.90
N LEU A 27 -25.14 28.49 -1.96
CA LEU A 27 -25.25 29.06 -3.30
C LEU A 27 -26.58 28.73 -3.98
N GLU A 28 -27.10 27.52 -3.81
CA GLU A 28 -28.41 27.11 -4.34
C GLU A 28 -29.54 27.98 -3.76
N ALA A 29 -29.47 28.28 -2.46
CA ALA A 29 -30.45 29.12 -1.79
C ALA A 29 -30.45 30.56 -2.34
N VAL A 30 -29.30 31.05 -2.79
CA VAL A 30 -29.15 32.36 -3.44
C VAL A 30 -29.71 32.36 -4.86
N GLU A 31 -29.45 31.31 -5.64
CA GLU A 31 -29.91 31.20 -7.04
C GLU A 31 -31.44 31.15 -7.16
N GLN A 32 -32.12 30.58 -6.16
CA GLN A 32 -33.57 30.47 -6.12
C GLN A 32 -34.27 31.78 -5.72
N SER A 33 -33.52 32.79 -5.27
CA SER A 33 -34.08 34.03 -4.74
C SER A 33 -33.87 35.21 -5.71
N PRO A 34 -34.90 36.04 -6.00
CA PRO A 34 -34.81 37.13 -6.97
C PRO A 34 -34.00 38.34 -6.51
N GLY A 35 -33.31 38.28 -5.35
CA GLY A 35 -32.45 39.35 -4.86
C GLY A 35 -31.77 39.06 -3.51
N TRP A 36 -30.86 39.95 -3.11
CA TRP A 36 -30.08 39.86 -1.87
C TRP A 36 -30.89 40.27 -0.64
N GLY A 37 -31.74 39.38 -0.16
CA GLY A 37 -32.50 39.54 1.08
C GLY A 37 -31.67 39.28 2.33
N LYS A 38 -32.35 39.27 3.49
CA LYS A 38 -31.71 38.99 4.79
C LYS A 38 -31.35 37.52 4.96
N GLY A 39 -32.19 36.62 4.42
CA GLY A 39 -32.00 35.17 4.56
C GLY A 39 -30.78 34.68 3.78
N GLU A 40 -30.63 35.16 2.55
CA GLU A 40 -29.52 34.83 1.65
C GLU A 40 -28.19 35.28 2.26
N HIS A 41 -28.17 36.50 2.80
CA HIS A 41 -26.98 37.02 3.49
C HIS A 41 -26.61 36.19 4.73
N GLU A 42 -27.60 35.79 5.54
CA GLU A 42 -27.36 34.93 6.72
C GLU A 42 -26.83 33.55 6.32
N GLN A 43 -27.36 32.94 5.25
CA GLN A 43 -26.90 31.65 4.73
C GLN A 43 -25.48 31.70 4.19
N LEU A 44 -25.15 32.74 3.42
CA LEU A 44 -23.80 32.95 2.90
C LEU A 44 -22.78 33.16 4.04
N LEU A 45 -23.15 33.94 5.06
CA LEU A 45 -22.30 34.13 6.25
C LEU A 45 -22.10 32.84 7.04
N GLU A 46 -23.14 32.02 7.14
CA GLU A 46 -23.06 30.74 7.85
C GLU A 46 -22.11 29.76 7.15
N ALA A 47 -22.21 29.65 5.81
CA ALA A 47 -21.27 28.84 5.04
C ALA A 47 -19.85 29.39 5.13
N TYR A 48 -19.66 30.71 5.03
CA TYR A 48 -18.37 31.34 5.23
C TYR A 48 -17.76 31.01 6.60
N ALA A 49 -18.53 31.18 7.68
CA ALA A 49 -18.07 30.89 9.03
C ALA A 49 -17.69 29.42 9.22
N LEU A 50 -18.44 28.49 8.60
CA LEU A 50 -18.11 27.08 8.62
C LEU A 50 -16.79 26.79 7.89
N ILE A 51 -16.63 27.30 6.66
CA ILE A 51 -15.40 27.11 5.86
C ILE A 51 -14.18 27.69 6.59
N SER A 52 -14.29 28.89 7.15
CA SER A 52 -13.20 29.50 7.94
C SER A 52 -12.86 28.66 9.17
N ALA A 53 -13.86 28.13 9.89
CA ALA A 53 -13.58 27.25 11.02
C ALA A 53 -12.89 25.94 10.61
N MET A 54 -13.22 25.39 9.44
CA MET A 54 -12.57 24.20 8.89
C MET A 54 -11.12 24.48 8.46
N GLU A 55 -10.87 25.65 7.88
CA GLU A 55 -9.53 26.13 7.53
C GLU A 55 -8.67 26.33 8.79
N ASP A 56 -9.19 27.04 9.79
CA ASP A 56 -8.50 27.28 11.08
C ASP A 56 -8.16 25.96 11.80
N ALA A 57 -9.04 24.96 11.68
CA ALA A 57 -8.83 23.62 12.21
C ALA A 57 -7.85 22.76 11.38
N ASN A 58 -7.31 23.29 10.28
CA ASN A 58 -6.48 22.58 9.30
C ASN A 58 -7.15 21.33 8.70
N LEU A 59 -8.48 21.34 8.57
CA LEU A 59 -9.22 20.24 7.96
C LEU A 59 -9.25 20.35 6.43
N ILE A 60 -9.20 21.56 5.90
CA ILE A 60 -9.16 21.86 4.46
C ILE A 60 -8.07 22.88 4.16
N ARG A 61 -7.68 22.98 2.89
CA ARG A 61 -6.79 24.04 2.40
C ARG A 61 -7.55 24.93 1.44
N VAL A 62 -7.58 26.22 1.74
CA VAL A 62 -8.25 27.23 0.94
C VAL A 62 -7.20 28.19 0.39
N TYR A 63 -7.28 28.51 -0.90
CA TYR A 63 -6.43 29.52 -1.53
C TYR A 63 -7.20 30.78 -1.91
N ALA A 64 -8.53 30.67 -2.04
CA ALA A 64 -9.42 31.80 -2.25
C ALA A 64 -9.35 32.79 -1.09
N SER A 65 -9.30 34.08 -1.41
CA SER A 65 -9.42 35.15 -0.42
C SER A 65 -10.81 35.75 -0.48
N VAL A 66 -11.45 35.92 0.67
CA VAL A 66 -12.72 36.65 0.75
C VAL A 66 -12.50 38.13 0.42
N GLY A 67 -13.42 38.70 -0.37
CA GLY A 67 -13.45 40.14 -0.65
C GLY A 67 -13.90 40.97 0.56
N ASN A 68 -14.22 42.25 0.33
CA ASN A 68 -14.71 43.10 1.40
C ASN A 68 -16.15 42.74 1.81
N ILE A 69 -16.31 42.17 3.00
CA ILE A 69 -17.60 41.80 3.60
C ILE A 69 -18.20 42.89 4.49
N ASP A 70 -17.45 43.96 4.79
CA ASP A 70 -17.89 45.09 5.62
C ASP A 70 -18.69 46.16 4.82
N GLY A 71 -18.96 45.88 3.54
CA GLY A 71 -19.74 46.74 2.65
C GLY A 71 -21.25 46.75 2.95
N ASP A 72 -22.03 47.35 2.05
CA ASP A 72 -23.48 47.18 2.08
C ASP A 72 -23.87 45.74 1.73
N ARG A 73 -25.02 45.29 2.22
CA ARG A 73 -25.46 43.89 2.12
C ARG A 73 -25.36 43.31 0.70
N PRO A 74 -25.80 43.99 -0.37
CA PRO A 74 -25.62 43.49 -1.73
C PRO A 74 -24.16 43.22 -2.09
N SER A 75 -23.25 44.14 -1.76
CA SER A 75 -21.82 43.96 -2.01
C SER A 75 -21.20 42.85 -1.16
N ALA A 76 -21.60 42.72 0.11
CA ALA A 76 -21.16 41.62 0.97
C ALA A 76 -21.65 40.26 0.43
N CYS A 77 -22.90 40.16 -0.01
CA CYS A 77 -23.43 38.94 -0.61
C CYS A 77 -22.68 38.56 -1.90
N VAL A 78 -22.38 39.54 -2.76
CA VAL A 78 -21.57 39.30 -3.96
C VAL A 78 -20.19 38.76 -3.57
N ALA A 79 -19.48 39.42 -2.66
CA ALA A 79 -18.15 38.99 -2.21
C ALA A 79 -18.16 37.58 -1.59
N LEU A 80 -19.17 37.27 -0.77
CA LEU A 80 -19.33 35.94 -0.18
C LEU A 80 -19.66 34.88 -1.23
N SER A 81 -20.54 35.19 -2.20
CA SER A 81 -20.90 34.26 -3.26
C SER A 81 -19.73 33.96 -4.20
N GLU A 82 -18.92 34.97 -4.54
CA GLU A 82 -17.70 34.80 -5.35
C GLU A 82 -16.66 33.95 -4.59
N TYR A 83 -16.51 34.20 -3.29
CA TYR A 83 -15.66 33.39 -2.41
C TYR A 83 -16.12 31.93 -2.40
N LEU A 84 -17.38 31.65 -2.07
CA LEU A 84 -17.90 30.27 -1.99
C LEU A 84 -17.83 29.54 -3.34
N ASN A 85 -18.07 30.22 -4.46
CA ASN A 85 -17.88 29.63 -5.80
C ASN A 85 -16.41 29.24 -6.05
N SER A 86 -15.47 30.05 -5.58
CA SER A 86 -14.04 29.74 -5.67
C SER A 86 -13.69 28.52 -4.81
N ILE A 87 -14.26 28.41 -3.60
CA ILE A 87 -14.11 27.23 -2.74
C ILE A 87 -14.68 25.98 -3.41
N CYS A 88 -15.88 26.05 -4.00
CA CYS A 88 -16.44 24.92 -4.74
C CYS A 88 -15.47 24.40 -5.80
N ALA A 89 -14.96 25.31 -6.65
CA ALA A 89 -14.03 24.95 -7.70
C ALA A 89 -12.73 24.32 -7.16
N GLU A 90 -12.19 24.85 -6.06
CA GLU A 90 -11.02 24.29 -5.38
C GLU A 90 -11.28 22.88 -4.83
N MET A 91 -12.39 22.69 -4.10
CA MET A 91 -12.76 21.40 -3.51
C MET A 91 -13.06 20.35 -4.58
N GLU A 92 -13.77 20.72 -5.66
CA GLU A 92 -14.02 19.84 -6.80
C GLU A 92 -12.71 19.39 -7.46
N GLN A 93 -11.76 20.32 -7.65
CA GLN A 93 -10.46 20.01 -8.22
C GLN A 93 -9.66 19.06 -7.31
N GLU A 94 -9.69 19.28 -6.00
CA GLU A 94 -9.01 18.42 -5.03
C GLU A 94 -9.63 17.01 -4.99
N LEU A 95 -10.96 16.91 -4.92
CA LEU A 95 -11.68 15.63 -4.98
C LEU A 95 -11.42 14.89 -6.30
N ALA A 96 -11.40 15.59 -7.43
CA ALA A 96 -11.08 15.02 -8.74
C ALA A 96 -9.63 14.53 -8.79
N ASN A 97 -8.68 15.29 -8.25
CA ASN A 97 -7.29 14.90 -8.15
C ASN A 97 -7.11 13.67 -7.25
N ASN A 98 -7.78 13.62 -6.10
CA ASN A 98 -7.74 12.46 -5.19
C ASN A 98 -8.31 11.21 -5.86
N ARG A 99 -9.43 11.33 -6.58
CA ARG A 99 -9.98 10.23 -7.40
C ARG A 99 -9.01 9.80 -8.50
N LEU A 100 -8.39 10.76 -9.20
CA LEU A 100 -7.41 10.47 -10.23
C LEU A 100 -6.17 9.76 -9.67
N GLN A 101 -5.65 10.19 -8.52
CA GLN A 101 -4.54 9.56 -7.84
C GLN A 101 -4.90 8.16 -7.37
N ALA A 102 -6.08 7.95 -6.79
CA ALA A 102 -6.56 6.62 -6.43
C ALA A 102 -6.66 5.68 -7.65
N MET A 103 -7.18 6.19 -8.79
CA MET A 103 -7.21 5.45 -10.04
C MET A 103 -5.80 5.17 -10.58
N LYS A 104 -4.90 6.16 -10.56
CA LYS A 104 -3.50 6.00 -10.97
C LYS A 104 -2.79 4.97 -10.10
N SER A 105 -2.98 4.97 -8.79
CA SER A 105 -2.41 3.96 -7.88
C SER A 105 -2.97 2.57 -8.18
N LYS A 106 -4.28 2.45 -8.37
CA LYS A 106 -4.92 1.19 -8.76
C LYS A 106 -4.40 0.68 -10.10
N PHE A 107 -4.26 1.56 -11.08
CA PHE A 107 -3.73 1.19 -12.39
C PHE A 107 -2.22 1.00 -12.36
N ALA A 108 -1.45 1.69 -11.53
CA ALA A 108 -0.03 1.42 -11.33
C ALA A 108 0.16 -0.02 -10.85
N ASN A 109 -0.63 -0.49 -9.87
CA ASN A 109 -0.59 -1.89 -9.44
C ASN A 109 -0.97 -2.89 -10.55
N ILE A 110 -1.78 -2.49 -11.52
CA ILE A 110 -2.18 -3.33 -12.66
C ILE A 110 -1.16 -3.25 -13.82
N VAL A 111 -0.55 -2.09 -14.03
CA VAL A 111 0.28 -1.74 -15.18
C VAL A 111 1.77 -1.96 -14.91
N SER A 112 2.23 -1.85 -13.65
CA SER A 112 3.65 -1.89 -13.28
C SER A 112 4.25 -3.30 -13.07
N ASN A 113 3.74 -4.31 -13.80
CA ASN A 113 4.18 -5.72 -13.87
C ASN A 113 3.31 -6.72 -13.08
N GLY A 114 3.02 -7.86 -13.72
CA GLY A 114 2.39 -9.01 -13.07
C GLY A 114 3.14 -9.39 -11.79
N PHE A 115 2.39 -9.99 -10.86
CA PHE A 115 2.86 -10.55 -9.61
C PHE A 115 4.31 -11.05 -9.71
N SER A 116 5.19 -10.50 -8.87
CA SER A 116 6.62 -10.82 -8.88
C SER A 116 7.17 -10.93 -7.46
N TYR A 117 8.02 -11.92 -7.26
CA TYR A 117 8.80 -12.10 -6.05
C TYR A 117 10.07 -11.24 -6.10
N GLU A 118 10.34 -10.53 -5.01
CA GLU A 118 11.53 -9.71 -4.84
C GLU A 118 12.10 -9.91 -3.43
N PHE A 119 13.37 -10.29 -3.37
CA PHE A 119 14.11 -10.37 -2.11
C PHE A 119 14.42 -8.97 -1.59
N THR A 120 14.34 -8.77 -0.28
CA THR A 120 14.87 -7.53 0.33
C THR A 120 16.39 -7.50 0.24
N GLU A 121 17.01 -6.33 0.40
CA GLU A 121 18.47 -6.23 0.44
C GLU A 121 19.09 -7.08 1.56
N GLY A 122 18.41 -7.19 2.71
CA GLY A 122 18.81 -8.08 3.81
C GLY A 122 18.77 -9.56 3.41
N ASP A 123 17.70 -9.99 2.73
CA ASP A 123 17.56 -11.35 2.21
C ASP A 123 18.67 -11.69 1.21
N VAL A 124 18.93 -10.78 0.26
CA VAL A 124 19.99 -10.90 -0.73
C VAL A 124 21.35 -11.06 -0.05
N ASN A 125 21.69 -10.18 0.89
CA ASN A 125 22.96 -10.27 1.62
C ASN A 125 23.11 -11.61 2.36
N ARG A 126 22.03 -12.08 3.01
CA ARG A 126 22.08 -13.35 3.75
C ARG A 126 22.19 -14.55 2.82
N ILE A 127 21.38 -14.63 1.76
CA ILE A 127 21.46 -15.69 0.76
C ILE A 127 22.87 -15.75 0.14
N GLN A 128 23.51 -14.61 -0.10
CA GLN A 128 24.84 -14.55 -0.69
C GLN A 128 25.90 -15.20 0.21
N VAL A 129 25.82 -14.95 1.52
CA VAL A 129 26.66 -15.62 2.53
C VAL A 129 26.41 -17.13 2.52
N LEU A 130 25.14 -17.55 2.56
CA LEU A 130 24.75 -18.96 2.57
C LEU A 130 25.22 -19.71 1.31
N ILE A 131 25.13 -19.08 0.13
CA ILE A 131 25.64 -19.64 -1.12
C ILE A 131 27.16 -19.85 -1.06
N ASN A 132 27.91 -18.90 -0.49
CA ASN A 132 29.35 -19.01 -0.37
C ASN A 132 29.75 -20.13 0.61
N GLU A 133 29.07 -20.23 1.75
CA GLU A 133 29.26 -21.33 2.71
C GLU A 133 28.95 -22.69 2.06
N LEU A 134 27.85 -22.79 1.32
CA LEU A 134 27.46 -24.01 0.60
C LEU A 134 28.51 -24.42 -0.45
N ARG A 135 29.09 -23.47 -1.18
CA ARG A 135 30.16 -23.77 -2.15
C ARG A 135 31.36 -24.43 -1.49
N THR A 136 31.81 -23.91 -0.35
CA THR A 136 32.90 -24.49 0.42
C THR A 136 32.54 -25.88 0.92
N LEU A 137 31.39 -26.00 1.62
CA LEU A 137 30.94 -27.28 2.18
C LEU A 137 30.78 -28.37 1.10
N ILE A 138 30.22 -28.06 -0.06
CA ILE A 138 30.04 -29.03 -1.16
C ILE A 138 31.37 -29.43 -1.78
N SER A 139 32.29 -28.48 -1.96
CA SER A 139 33.59 -28.75 -2.57
C SER A 139 34.43 -29.67 -1.68
N ASP A 140 34.46 -29.37 -0.37
CA ASP A 140 35.28 -30.06 0.62
C ASP A 140 34.68 -31.39 1.09
N ASN A 141 33.38 -31.62 0.87
CA ASN A 141 32.70 -32.83 1.33
C ASN A 141 33.21 -34.09 0.60
N THR A 142 33.60 -35.14 1.32
CA THR A 142 34.13 -36.37 0.71
C THR A 142 33.08 -37.45 0.46
N GLU A 143 31.84 -37.26 0.90
CA GLU A 143 30.75 -38.24 0.82
C GLU A 143 29.86 -38.05 -0.41
N LEU A 144 29.84 -36.84 -0.96
CA LEU A 144 29.11 -36.51 -2.18
C LEU A 144 29.91 -36.96 -3.40
N GLU A 145 29.27 -37.70 -4.29
CA GLU A 145 29.82 -38.04 -5.60
C GLU A 145 30.11 -36.76 -6.42
N ASP A 146 31.19 -36.78 -7.20
CA ASP A 146 31.62 -35.62 -8.00
C ASP A 146 30.54 -35.10 -8.95
N GLN A 147 29.76 -36.01 -9.54
CA GLN A 147 28.65 -35.63 -10.40
C GLN A 147 27.56 -34.88 -9.62
N HIS A 148 27.29 -35.29 -8.39
CA HIS A 148 26.32 -34.64 -7.51
C HIS A 148 26.81 -33.25 -7.09
N LYS A 149 28.07 -33.13 -6.67
CA LYS A 149 28.70 -31.83 -6.36
C LYS A 149 28.59 -30.84 -7.52
N ARG A 150 28.94 -31.27 -8.74
CA ARG A 150 28.85 -30.43 -9.95
C ARG A 150 27.42 -29.93 -10.20
N ARG A 151 26.42 -30.78 -10.00
CA ARG A 151 25.00 -30.38 -10.16
C ARG A 151 24.62 -29.32 -9.13
N LEU A 152 25.01 -29.49 -7.87
CA LEU A 152 24.70 -28.52 -6.82
C LEU A 152 25.38 -27.17 -7.06
N LEU A 153 26.68 -27.16 -7.36
CA LEU A 153 27.41 -25.93 -7.62
C LEU A 153 26.80 -25.13 -8.77
N LYS A 154 26.41 -25.81 -9.86
CA LYS A 154 25.70 -25.19 -10.98
C LYS A 154 24.34 -24.59 -10.57
N ARG A 155 23.59 -25.27 -9.68
CA ARG A 155 22.34 -24.72 -9.11
C ARG A 155 22.61 -23.48 -8.27
N LEU A 156 23.66 -23.48 -7.44
CA LEU A 156 24.03 -22.31 -6.63
C LEU A 156 24.42 -21.10 -7.48
N GLU A 157 25.14 -21.29 -8.58
CA GLU A 157 25.43 -20.22 -9.55
C GLU A 157 24.16 -19.65 -10.16
N LYS A 158 23.21 -20.51 -10.52
CA LYS A 158 21.92 -20.09 -11.08
C LYS A 158 21.14 -19.25 -10.05
N LEU A 159 21.04 -19.70 -8.81
CA LEU A 159 20.42 -18.95 -7.71
C LEU A 159 21.07 -17.58 -7.49
N GLN A 160 22.40 -17.54 -7.47
CA GLN A 160 23.14 -16.29 -7.30
C GLN A 160 22.84 -15.30 -8.44
N SER A 161 22.64 -15.79 -9.66
CA SER A 161 22.30 -14.93 -10.81
C SER A 161 20.86 -14.39 -10.79
N GLU A 162 20.00 -14.91 -9.91
CA GLU A 162 18.58 -14.59 -9.86
C GLU A 162 18.18 -13.77 -8.63
N MET A 163 18.90 -13.90 -7.52
CA MET A 163 18.55 -13.26 -6.25
C MET A 163 18.44 -11.73 -6.28
N HIS A 164 19.08 -11.05 -7.25
CA HIS A 164 19.00 -9.58 -7.42
C HIS A 164 17.89 -9.12 -8.37
N LYS A 165 17.08 -10.04 -8.91
CA LYS A 165 16.06 -9.74 -9.91
C LYS A 165 14.67 -9.80 -9.30
N LYS A 166 13.72 -9.08 -9.92
CA LYS A 166 12.30 -9.39 -9.77
C LYS A 166 12.00 -10.66 -10.56
N MET A 167 11.35 -11.64 -9.93
CA MET A 167 11.11 -12.96 -10.51
C MET A 167 9.61 -13.24 -10.57
N SER A 168 9.16 -13.94 -11.61
CA SER A 168 7.75 -14.39 -11.72
C SER A 168 7.43 -15.62 -10.87
N ASP A 169 8.45 -16.39 -10.50
CA ASP A 169 8.35 -17.64 -9.74
C ASP A 169 9.59 -17.80 -8.84
N LEU A 170 9.53 -18.77 -7.92
CA LEU A 170 10.63 -19.12 -7.01
C LEU A 170 11.12 -20.57 -7.23
N ASP A 171 10.85 -21.15 -8.40
CA ASP A 171 11.07 -22.58 -8.68
C ASP A 171 12.53 -22.99 -8.52
N HIS A 172 13.45 -22.11 -8.93
CA HIS A 172 14.88 -22.34 -8.79
C HIS A 172 15.30 -22.50 -7.31
N PHE A 173 14.69 -21.72 -6.41
CA PHE A 173 14.95 -21.76 -4.97
C PHE A 173 14.30 -23.00 -4.33
N TYR A 174 13.06 -23.34 -4.69
CA TYR A 174 12.42 -24.56 -4.20
C TYR A 174 13.10 -25.83 -4.73
N GLY A 175 13.68 -25.79 -5.93
CA GLY A 175 14.50 -26.87 -6.47
C GLY A 175 15.70 -27.23 -5.57
N LEU A 176 16.30 -26.26 -4.88
CA LEU A 176 17.37 -26.51 -3.89
C LEU A 176 16.83 -27.19 -2.62
N THR A 177 15.64 -26.78 -2.17
CA THR A 177 14.94 -27.38 -1.03
C THR A 177 14.69 -28.87 -1.24
N VAL A 178 14.28 -29.26 -2.45
CA VAL A 178 14.08 -30.66 -2.83
C VAL A 178 15.40 -31.44 -2.74
N GLU A 179 16.51 -30.92 -3.25
CA GLU A 179 17.83 -31.57 -3.14
C GLU A 179 18.24 -31.75 -1.67
N GLY A 180 18.04 -30.72 -0.83
CA GLY A 180 18.28 -30.79 0.61
C GLY A 180 17.47 -31.88 1.31
N SER A 181 16.19 -32.05 0.91
CA SER A 181 15.32 -33.10 1.46
C SER A 181 15.79 -34.51 1.07
N VAL A 182 16.33 -34.68 -0.14
CA VAL A 182 16.91 -35.94 -0.60
C VAL A 182 18.21 -36.24 0.14
N MET A 183 19.08 -35.24 0.35
CA MET A 183 20.31 -35.39 1.13
C MET A 183 20.02 -35.76 2.59
N LEU A 184 19.01 -35.14 3.19
CA LEU A 184 18.58 -35.42 4.56
C LEU A 184 18.15 -36.89 4.74
N LYS A 185 17.48 -37.47 3.73
CA LYS A 185 17.07 -38.89 3.75
C LYS A 185 18.20 -39.87 3.42
N LYS A 186 19.21 -39.43 2.66
CA LYS A 186 20.28 -40.30 2.16
C LYS A 186 21.47 -40.43 3.11
N VAL A 187 21.70 -39.50 4.05
CA VAL A 187 22.99 -39.42 4.76
C VAL A 187 22.86 -39.11 6.26
N GLY A 188 23.78 -39.70 7.04
CA GLY A 188 24.06 -39.37 8.44
C GLY A 188 24.70 -37.99 8.63
N GLY A 189 25.16 -37.68 9.85
CA GLY A 189 25.45 -36.31 10.32
C GLY A 189 26.39 -35.41 9.49
N ASN A 190 27.16 -35.94 8.54
CA ASN A 190 28.15 -35.18 7.76
C ASN A 190 27.56 -34.28 6.67
N LEU A 191 26.30 -34.49 6.23
CA LEU A 191 25.60 -33.55 5.34
C LEU A 191 24.78 -32.49 6.09
N LYS A 192 24.66 -32.60 7.42
CA LYS A 192 23.87 -31.67 8.23
C LYS A 192 24.23 -30.21 7.99
N PRO A 193 25.50 -29.79 7.91
CA PRO A 193 25.84 -28.40 7.63
C PRO A 193 25.30 -27.91 6.26
N ILE A 194 25.33 -28.76 5.24
CA ILE A 194 24.80 -28.43 3.91
C ILE A 194 23.27 -28.29 3.99
N VAL A 195 22.59 -29.25 4.61
CA VAL A 195 21.13 -29.24 4.76
C VAL A 195 20.65 -28.04 5.58
N ASP A 196 21.36 -27.70 6.67
CA ASP A 196 20.99 -26.57 7.52
C ASP A 196 21.06 -25.23 6.75
N ARG A 197 22.04 -25.06 5.84
CA ARG A 197 22.14 -23.86 4.99
C ARG A 197 21.09 -23.81 3.89
N ILE A 198 20.77 -24.96 3.29
CA ILE A 198 19.66 -25.06 2.34
C ILE A 198 18.34 -24.68 3.04
N SER A 199 18.11 -25.21 4.25
CA SER A 199 16.92 -24.91 5.04
C SER A 199 16.78 -23.42 5.34
N GLU A 200 17.88 -22.72 5.61
CA GLU A 200 17.85 -21.28 5.83
C GLU A 200 17.49 -20.50 4.56
N ILE A 201 18.03 -20.88 3.39
CA ILE A 201 17.62 -20.28 2.10
C ILE A 201 16.13 -20.53 1.85
N THR A 202 15.61 -21.73 2.16
CA THR A 202 14.18 -22.05 2.04
C THR A 202 13.33 -21.14 2.91
N LYS A 203 13.73 -20.87 4.16
CA LYS A 203 13.00 -19.97 5.06
C LYS A 203 12.94 -18.55 4.52
N ILE A 204 14.04 -18.03 3.98
CA ILE A 204 14.09 -16.71 3.36
C ILE A 204 13.18 -16.68 2.11
N THR A 205 13.24 -17.71 1.28
CA THR A 205 12.38 -17.88 0.09
C THR A 205 10.90 -17.86 0.46
N TRP A 206 10.53 -18.60 1.50
CA TRP A 206 9.16 -18.64 2.01
C TRP A 206 8.69 -17.30 2.59
N ALA A 207 9.56 -16.59 3.32
CA ALA A 207 9.25 -15.26 3.82
C ALA A 207 8.98 -14.27 2.67
N THR A 208 9.76 -14.34 1.58
CA THR A 208 9.52 -13.56 0.36
C THR A 208 8.18 -13.90 -0.28
N GLN A 209 7.85 -15.19 -0.40
CA GLN A 209 6.56 -15.61 -0.95
C GLN A 209 5.40 -15.14 -0.07
N SER A 210 5.50 -15.31 1.24
CA SER A 210 4.46 -14.91 2.19
C SER A 210 4.19 -13.40 2.13
N ARG A 211 5.23 -12.58 1.98
CA ARG A 211 5.07 -11.13 1.78
C ARG A 211 4.44 -10.77 0.44
N ALA A 212 4.79 -11.49 -0.63
CA ALA A 212 4.23 -11.22 -1.96
C ALA A 212 2.76 -11.65 -2.07
N GLU A 213 2.36 -12.70 -1.35
CA GLU A 213 1.01 -13.30 -1.34
C GLU A 213 0.13 -12.81 -0.16
N ASP A 214 0.56 -11.76 0.57
CA ASP A 214 -0.14 -11.18 1.73
C ASP A 214 -0.56 -12.21 2.81
N LEU A 215 0.26 -13.24 3.06
CA LEU A 215 0.02 -14.23 4.10
C LEU A 215 0.24 -13.66 5.51
N PRO A 216 -0.44 -14.19 6.55
CA PRO A 216 -0.23 -13.77 7.93
C PRO A 216 1.24 -13.86 8.35
N SER A 217 1.72 -12.84 9.06
CA SER A 217 3.09 -12.82 9.59
C SER A 217 3.34 -14.02 10.51
N GLY A 218 4.43 -14.75 10.25
CA GLY A 218 4.78 -15.96 11.00
C GLY A 218 4.22 -17.25 10.43
N SER A 219 3.59 -17.22 9.25
CA SER A 219 3.26 -18.44 8.50
C SER A 219 4.52 -19.27 8.25
N GLU A 220 4.50 -20.53 8.66
CA GLU A 220 5.55 -21.48 8.28
C GLU A 220 5.29 -22.04 6.87
N PRO A 221 6.34 -22.42 6.12
CA PRO A 221 6.15 -23.12 4.86
C PRO A 221 5.34 -24.38 5.13
N PRO A 222 4.22 -24.63 4.42
CA PRO A 222 3.47 -25.86 4.58
C PRO A 222 4.38 -26.99 4.12
N LEU A 223 4.95 -27.70 5.09
CA LEU A 223 5.67 -28.94 4.82
C LEU A 223 4.61 -29.94 4.37
N LEU A 224 4.55 -30.23 3.07
CA LEU A 224 3.74 -31.33 2.54
C LEU A 224 4.21 -32.62 3.22
N GLY A 225 3.44 -33.10 4.21
CA GLY A 225 3.70 -34.37 4.89
C GLY A 225 3.77 -34.36 6.43
N HIS A 226 3.33 -33.31 7.13
CA HIS A 226 2.94 -33.46 8.54
C HIS A 226 1.41 -33.52 8.67
N ASP A 227 0.89 -34.75 8.63
CA ASP A 227 -0.42 -35.07 9.19
C ASP A 227 -0.37 -34.77 10.69
N GLY A 228 -0.87 -33.63 11.10
CA GLY A 228 -0.82 -33.17 12.49
C GLY A 228 -1.57 -31.88 12.69
N ASP A 229 -2.83 -31.84 12.25
CA ASP A 229 -3.96 -31.36 13.06
C ASP A 229 -5.23 -31.39 12.22
N SER A 230 -5.94 -32.51 12.37
CA SER A 230 -7.36 -32.60 12.07
C SER A 230 -8.10 -31.61 12.96
N HIS A 231 -8.38 -30.41 12.47
CA HIS A 231 -9.41 -29.58 13.09
C HIS A 231 -10.78 -30.20 12.78
N SER A 232 -11.31 -30.89 13.78
CA SER A 232 -12.72 -31.22 13.92
C SER A 232 -13.53 -29.94 13.77
N ILE A 233 -14.45 -29.95 12.81
CA ILE A 233 -15.54 -28.98 12.71
C ILE A 233 -16.53 -29.35 13.82
N GLU A 234 -16.70 -28.47 14.80
CA GLU A 234 -17.94 -28.35 15.57
C GLU A 234 -18.76 -27.18 15.04
#